data_AF-A0A937F085-F1
#
_entry.id   AF-A0A937F085-F1
#
_cell.length_a   1.000
_cell.length_b   1.000
_cell.length_c   1.000
_cell.angle_alpha   90.00
_cell.angle_beta   90.00
_cell.angle_gamma   90.00
#
_symmetry.space_group_name_H-M   'P 1'
#
loop_
_entity.id
_entity.type
_entity.pdbx_description
1 polymer ?
#
loop_
_entity_poly.entity_id
_entity_poly.type
_entity_poly.pdbx_seq_one_letter_code
_entity_poly.pdbx_strand_id
1 'polypeptide(L)'
;MNEELIQQLSGLGANGLPYVMPIHPNLVHLTLGLFIIGIAFDIAGALFPLEKSILKFLSLTAVRSNFFDVGWYNVLASAIVTFFTVAAGFYEIMLAAPAVDLKSSWGLGAMETMLWHGLGGVFLLILIVGMTVWRGYQRFLWRKDMARQVQWSYLLAGLVILLIMFVQGTLGAHLIADFGVHNTAKGLLHLGEDPNLLLK
;
A
#
# COMPACT_ATOMS: atom_id res chain seq x y z
N MET A 1 28.80 -2.75 12.24
CA MET A 1 28.33 -2.01 11.05
C MET A 1 29.49 -1.15 10.59
N ASN A 2 29.83 -1.09 9.30
CA ASN A 2 31.04 -0.39 8.86
C ASN A 2 30.83 1.13 8.98
N GLU A 3 31.44 1.77 9.98
CA GLU A 3 31.30 3.20 10.26
C GLU A 3 31.70 4.08 9.06
N GLU A 4 32.60 3.58 8.19
CA GLU A 4 32.98 4.22 6.93
C GLU A 4 31.81 4.41 5.95
N LEU A 5 30.87 3.46 5.88
CA LEU A 5 29.74 3.55 4.93
C LEU A 5 28.74 4.63 5.36
N ILE A 6 28.61 4.85 6.68
CA ILE A 6 27.75 5.88 7.28
C ILE A 6 28.41 7.25 7.13
N GLN A 7 29.73 7.35 7.29
CA GLN A 7 30.47 8.59 7.05
C GLN A 7 30.46 9.00 5.56
N GLN A 8 30.45 8.05 4.63
CA GLN A 8 30.32 8.34 3.19
C GLN A 8 28.93 8.89 2.81
N LEU A 9 27.92 8.70 3.66
CA LEU A 9 26.58 9.28 3.53
C LEU A 9 26.46 10.60 4.32
N SER A 10 27.53 11.39 4.45
CA SER A 10 27.51 12.71 5.09
C SER A 10 26.39 13.58 4.48
N GLY A 11 25.29 13.78 5.21
CA GLY A 11 24.08 14.47 4.73
C GLY A 11 22.74 13.74 4.99
N LEU A 12 22.73 12.61 5.70
CA LEU A 12 21.47 11.97 6.13
C LEU A 12 20.66 12.89 7.05
N GLY A 13 19.34 12.85 6.89
CA GLY A 13 18.39 13.53 7.76
C GLY A 13 18.28 12.88 9.13
N ALA A 14 17.46 13.48 10.01
CA ALA A 14 17.26 13.03 11.40
C ALA A 14 16.69 11.61 11.55
N ASN A 15 16.21 11.02 10.46
CA ASN A 15 15.73 9.63 10.35
C ASN A 15 16.78 8.65 9.80
N GLY A 16 18.01 9.09 9.55
CA GLY A 16 19.05 8.26 8.93
C GLY A 16 18.83 8.02 7.43
N LEU A 17 17.94 8.78 6.77
CA LEU A 17 17.60 8.65 5.35
C LEU A 17 18.14 9.86 4.55
N PRO A 18 18.40 9.70 3.24
CA PRO A 18 18.85 10.81 2.38
C PRO A 18 17.72 11.81 2.04
N TYR A 19 16.57 11.69 2.71
CA TYR A 19 15.40 12.54 2.54
C TYR A 19 14.72 12.76 3.89
N VAL A 20 14.10 13.93 4.04
CA VAL A 20 13.59 14.43 5.33
C VAL A 20 12.46 13.57 5.92
N MET A 21 11.62 13.01 5.05
CA MET A 21 10.45 12.22 5.46
C MET A 21 10.43 10.85 4.78
N PRO A 22 10.21 9.76 5.54
CA PRO A 22 9.92 8.43 5.03
C PRO A 22 8.90 8.46 3.89
N ILE A 23 9.24 7.86 2.75
CA ILE A 23 8.40 7.84 1.55
C ILE A 23 7.54 6.59 1.48
N HIS A 24 7.94 5.50 2.14
CA HIS A 24 7.20 4.25 2.16
C HIS A 24 5.72 4.43 2.54
N PRO A 25 5.35 5.16 3.62
CA PRO A 25 3.94 5.35 3.95
C PRO A 25 3.15 6.01 2.83
N ASN A 26 3.71 7.00 2.13
CA ASN A 26 3.02 7.67 1.02
C ASN A 26 2.79 6.70 -0.15
N LEU A 27 3.78 5.86 -0.45
CA LEU A 27 3.67 4.82 -1.48
C LEU A 27 2.66 3.73 -1.07
N VAL A 28 2.56 3.39 0.22
CA VAL A 28 1.53 2.49 0.75
C VAL A 28 0.13 3.05 0.51
N HIS A 29 -0.12 4.32 0.84
CA HIS A 29 -1.43 4.96 0.62
C HIS A 29 -1.78 5.04 -0.87
N LEU A 30 -0.80 5.33 -1.74
CA LEU A 30 -1.00 5.33 -3.18
C LEU A 30 -1.34 3.91 -3.69
N THR A 31 -0.59 2.90 -3.27
CA THR A 31 -0.83 1.49 -3.62
C THR A 31 -2.22 1.03 -3.18
N LEU A 32 -2.60 1.32 -1.94
CA LEU A 32 -3.93 1.05 -1.36
C LEU A 32 -5.03 1.75 -2.16
N GLY A 33 -4.92 3.06 -2.36
CA GLY A 33 -5.90 3.86 -3.06
C GLY A 33 -6.13 3.35 -4.49
N LEU A 34 -5.06 3.10 -5.24
CA LEU A 34 -5.13 2.53 -6.58
C LEU A 34 -5.79 1.14 -6.55
N PHE A 35 -5.38 0.25 -5.65
CA PHE A 35 -5.96 -1.09 -5.61
C PHE A 35 -7.46 -1.07 -5.23
N ILE A 36 -7.83 -0.30 -4.21
CA ILE A 36 -9.23 -0.12 -3.76
C ILE A 36 -10.09 0.42 -4.89
N ILE A 37 -9.66 1.49 -5.55
CA ILE A 37 -10.38 2.07 -6.69
C ILE A 37 -10.49 1.04 -7.81
N GLY A 38 -9.42 0.30 -8.09
CA GLY A 38 -9.39 -0.77 -9.08
C GLY A 38 -10.50 -1.80 -8.87
N ILE A 39 -10.55 -2.38 -7.67
CA ILE A 39 -11.55 -3.38 -7.31
C ILE A 39 -12.96 -2.79 -7.23
N ALA A 40 -13.13 -1.59 -6.66
CA ALA A 40 -14.43 -0.93 -6.54
C ALA A 40 -15.06 -0.69 -7.93
N PHE A 41 -14.28 -0.22 -8.90
CA PHE A 41 -14.76 0.00 -10.26
C PHE A 41 -15.03 -1.31 -11.01
N ASP A 42 -14.23 -2.36 -10.80
CA ASP A 42 -14.53 -3.69 -11.37
C ASP A 42 -15.82 -4.29 -10.76
N ILE A 43 -16.12 -4.03 -9.48
CA ILE A 43 -17.40 -4.39 -8.82
C ILE A 43 -18.56 -3.59 -9.43
N ALA A 44 -18.45 -2.27 -9.51
CA ALA A 44 -19.48 -1.41 -10.12
C ALA A 44 -19.75 -1.83 -11.58
N GLY A 45 -18.70 -2.11 -12.35
CA GLY A 45 -18.84 -2.68 -13.69
C GLY A 45 -19.56 -4.03 -13.68
N ALA A 46 -19.30 -4.91 -12.71
CA ALA A 46 -19.99 -6.20 -12.59
C ALA A 46 -21.48 -6.04 -12.22
N LEU A 47 -21.81 -5.10 -11.33
CA LEU A 47 -23.15 -4.80 -10.82
C LEU A 47 -23.93 -3.77 -11.64
N PHE A 48 -23.32 -3.19 -12.69
CA PHE A 48 -23.91 -2.18 -13.55
C PHE A 48 -25.37 -2.43 -13.99
N PRO A 49 -25.82 -3.66 -14.31
CA PRO A 49 -27.23 -3.91 -14.64
C PRO A 49 -28.22 -3.52 -13.52
N LEU A 50 -27.80 -3.62 -12.25
CA LEU A 50 -28.58 -3.23 -11.08
C LEU A 50 -28.54 -1.71 -10.85
N GLU A 51 -27.36 -1.12 -11.02
CA GLU A 51 -27.11 0.31 -10.79
C GLU A 51 -27.66 1.22 -11.89
N LYS A 52 -27.93 0.67 -13.08
CA LYS A 52 -28.40 1.41 -14.27
C LYS A 52 -29.63 2.28 -13.98
N SER A 53 -30.54 1.80 -13.13
CA SER A 53 -31.75 2.56 -12.77
C SER A 53 -31.41 3.81 -11.95
N ILE A 54 -30.49 3.67 -10.98
CA ILE A 54 -30.03 4.77 -10.12
C ILE A 54 -29.22 5.78 -10.93
N LEU A 55 -28.29 5.32 -11.77
CA LEU A 55 -27.48 6.21 -12.62
C LEU A 55 -28.35 7.01 -13.60
N LYS A 56 -29.38 6.37 -14.18
CA LYS A 56 -30.35 7.04 -15.05
C LYS A 56 -31.19 8.05 -14.26
N PHE A 57 -31.62 7.72 -13.04
CA PHE A 57 -32.32 8.65 -12.15
C PHE A 57 -31.47 9.90 -11.87
N LEU A 58 -30.15 9.73 -11.67
CA LEU A 58 -29.20 10.82 -11.47
C LEU A 58 -28.75 11.51 -12.78
N SER A 59 -29.33 11.16 -13.93
CA SER A 59 -28.93 11.66 -15.26
C SER A 59 -27.44 11.48 -15.59
N LEU A 60 -26.81 10.45 -15.03
CA LEU A 60 -25.42 10.11 -15.28
C LEU A 60 -25.31 9.18 -16.50
N THR A 61 -24.67 9.67 -17.56
CA THR A 61 -24.37 8.88 -18.76
C THR A 61 -23.13 8.03 -18.51
N ALA A 62 -23.32 6.81 -18.02
CA ALA A 62 -22.23 5.88 -17.74
C ALA A 62 -22.22 4.69 -18.71
N VAL A 63 -21.04 4.32 -19.19
CA VAL A 63 -20.84 3.13 -20.04
C VAL A 63 -20.14 2.07 -19.21
N ARG A 64 -20.70 0.85 -19.19
CA ARG A 64 -20.19 -0.27 -18.39
C ARG A 64 -18.71 -0.57 -18.61
N SER A 65 -18.23 -0.49 -19.86
CA SER A 65 -16.82 -0.72 -20.20
C SER A 65 -15.87 0.26 -19.53
N ASN A 66 -16.28 1.52 -19.34
CA ASN A 66 -15.44 2.55 -18.73
C ASN A 66 -15.11 2.21 -17.28
N PHE A 67 -16.03 1.55 -16.55
CA PHE A 67 -15.73 1.06 -15.21
C PHE A 67 -14.61 0.02 -15.22
N PHE A 68 -14.65 -0.92 -16.17
CA PHE A 68 -13.60 -1.93 -16.31
C PHE A 68 -12.27 -1.35 -16.82
N ASP A 69 -12.28 -0.22 -17.53
CA ASP A 69 -11.07 0.50 -17.91
C ASP A 69 -10.43 1.18 -16.68
N VAL A 70 -11.22 1.88 -15.88
CA VAL A 70 -10.74 2.46 -14.61
C VAL A 70 -10.21 1.36 -13.69
N GLY A 71 -10.94 0.25 -13.56
CA GLY A 71 -10.51 -0.92 -12.80
C GLY A 71 -9.15 -1.45 -13.24
N TRP A 72 -8.99 -1.67 -14.55
CA TRP A 72 -7.74 -2.17 -15.13
C TRP A 72 -6.53 -1.27 -14.87
N TYR A 73 -6.63 0.02 -15.21
CA TYR A 73 -5.48 0.92 -15.11
C TYR A 73 -5.07 1.17 -13.66
N ASN A 74 -6.02 1.16 -12.73
CA ASN A 74 -5.73 1.30 -11.30
C ASN A 74 -5.03 0.05 -10.74
N VAL A 75 -5.48 -1.16 -11.07
CA VAL A 75 -4.81 -2.40 -10.62
C VAL A 75 -3.41 -2.53 -11.25
N LEU A 76 -3.25 -2.13 -12.52
CA LEU A 76 -1.94 -2.08 -13.17
C LEU A 76 -0.99 -1.07 -12.50
N ALA A 77 -1.47 0.16 -12.28
CA ALA A 77 -0.68 1.19 -11.59
C ALA A 77 -0.33 0.77 -10.17
N SER A 78 -1.28 0.17 -9.44
CA SER A 78 -1.05 -0.38 -8.10
C SER A 78 0.09 -1.41 -8.10
N ALA A 79 0.10 -2.34 -9.06
CA ALA A 79 1.18 -3.32 -9.19
C ALA A 79 2.55 -2.66 -9.41
N ILE A 80 2.63 -1.66 -10.29
CA ILE A 80 3.87 -0.93 -10.56
C ILE A 80 4.35 -0.20 -9.30
N VAL A 81 3.47 0.55 -8.64
CA VAL A 81 3.80 1.32 -7.42
C VAL A 81 4.15 0.41 -6.25
N THR A 82 3.59 -0.80 -6.17
CA THR A 82 3.86 -1.74 -5.08
C THR A 82 5.33 -2.17 -5.04
N PHE A 83 6.01 -2.29 -6.18
CA PHE A 83 7.45 -2.58 -6.20
C PHE A 83 8.25 -1.50 -5.46
N PHE A 84 7.98 -0.23 -5.76
CA PHE A 84 8.62 0.90 -5.08
C PHE A 84 8.22 0.98 -3.60
N THR A 85 6.95 0.67 -3.30
CA THR A 85 6.42 0.63 -1.93
C THR A 85 7.21 -0.36 -1.08
N VAL A 86 7.37 -1.60 -1.56
CA VAL A 86 8.09 -2.65 -0.84
C VAL A 86 9.59 -2.32 -0.75
N ALA A 87 10.20 -1.86 -1.85
CA ALA A 87 11.62 -1.48 -1.86
C ALA A 87 11.93 -0.37 -0.85
N ALA A 88 11.13 0.70 -0.84
CA ALA A 88 11.26 1.78 0.14
C ALA A 88 11.04 1.27 1.57
N GLY A 89 10.06 0.40 1.77
CA GLY A 89 9.76 -0.19 3.09
C GLY A 89 10.96 -0.94 3.66
N PHE A 90 11.59 -1.82 2.87
CA PHE A 90 12.81 -2.53 3.30
C PHE A 90 13.97 -1.58 3.58
N TYR A 91 14.21 -0.61 2.68
CA TYR A 91 15.29 0.35 2.86
C TYR A 91 15.13 1.15 4.15
N GLU A 92 13.92 1.65 4.42
CA GLU A 92 13.62 2.44 5.61
C GLU A 92 13.63 1.61 6.91
N ILE A 93 13.15 0.37 6.87
CA ILE A 93 13.20 -0.56 8.02
C ILE A 93 14.64 -0.96 8.36
N MET A 94 15.51 -1.15 7.36
CA MET A 94 16.92 -1.50 7.58
C MET A 94 17.71 -0.39 8.29
N LEU A 95 17.26 0.86 8.16
CA LEU A 95 17.90 2.04 8.75
C LEU A 95 17.17 2.53 10.01
N ALA A 96 16.05 1.90 10.37
CA ALA A 96 15.24 2.29 11.52
C ALA A 96 15.88 1.86 12.84
N ALA A 97 15.79 2.74 13.84
CA ALA A 97 16.14 2.46 15.24
C ALA A 97 14.86 2.51 16.11
N PRO A 98 14.05 1.44 16.13
CA PRO A 98 12.77 1.44 16.83
C PRO A 98 12.93 1.43 18.35
N ALA A 99 11.94 1.97 19.07
CA ALA A 99 11.83 1.82 20.52
C ALA A 99 11.60 0.33 20.88
N VAL A 100 12.54 -0.28 21.61
CA VAL A 100 12.54 -1.73 21.88
C VAL A 100 11.76 -2.16 23.13
N ASP A 101 11.46 -1.22 24.04
CA ASP A 101 10.80 -1.50 25.33
C ASP A 101 9.27 -1.36 25.28
N LEU A 102 8.72 -1.07 24.10
CA LEU A 102 7.28 -0.87 23.89
C LEU A 102 6.63 -2.10 23.25
N LYS A 103 5.32 -2.23 23.46
CA LYS A 103 4.46 -3.19 22.77
C LYS A 103 3.35 -2.46 22.03
N SER A 104 2.98 -2.98 20.88
CA SER A 104 1.83 -2.49 20.12
C SER A 104 0.50 -2.88 20.79
N SER A 105 -0.60 -2.33 20.28
CA SER A 105 -1.96 -2.70 20.73
C SER A 105 -2.29 -4.19 20.55
N TRP A 106 -1.55 -4.88 19.66
CA TRP A 106 -1.66 -6.33 19.45
C TRP A 106 -0.72 -7.16 20.33
N GLY A 107 0.00 -6.50 21.26
CA GLY A 107 0.94 -7.14 22.17
C GLY A 107 2.29 -7.52 21.55
N LEU A 108 2.53 -7.15 20.29
CA LEU A 108 3.75 -7.45 19.55
C LEU A 108 4.85 -6.42 19.89
N GLY A 109 6.10 -6.87 19.95
CA GLY A 109 7.26 -5.98 20.04
C GLY A 109 7.60 -5.31 18.69
N ALA A 110 8.52 -4.35 18.71
CA ALA A 110 8.93 -3.62 17.50
C ALA A 110 9.48 -4.56 16.40
N MET A 111 10.45 -5.41 16.75
CA MET A 111 11.09 -6.32 15.79
C MET A 111 10.09 -7.32 15.18
N GLU A 112 9.21 -7.87 16.01
CA GLU A 112 8.17 -8.79 15.56
C GLU A 112 7.20 -8.09 14.60
N THR A 113 6.78 -6.87 14.92
CA THR A 113 5.92 -6.06 14.05
C THR A 113 6.61 -5.74 12.71
N MET A 114 7.89 -5.36 12.74
CA MET A 114 8.68 -5.08 11.53
C MET A 114 8.82 -6.32 10.63
N LEU A 115 9.05 -7.49 11.22
CA LEU A 115 9.15 -8.76 10.48
C LEU A 115 7.82 -9.14 9.82
N TRP A 116 6.72 -9.14 10.58
CA TRP A 116 5.39 -9.46 10.05
C TRP A 116 4.93 -8.46 8.99
N HIS A 117 5.25 -7.19 9.19
CA HIS A 117 4.95 -6.14 8.21
C HIS A 117 5.77 -6.29 6.93
N GLY A 118 7.09 -6.47 7.06
CA GLY A 118 8.01 -6.62 5.92
C GLY A 118 7.69 -7.86 5.08
N LEU A 119 7.51 -9.02 5.72
CA LEU A 119 7.11 -10.26 5.03
C LEU A 119 5.73 -10.12 4.37
N GLY A 120 4.80 -9.48 5.07
CA GLY A 120 3.48 -9.17 4.56
C GLY A 120 3.49 -8.27 3.33
N GLY A 121 4.39 -7.29 3.28
CA GLY A 121 4.61 -6.44 2.11
C GLY A 121 5.03 -7.22 0.87
N VAL A 122 5.99 -8.14 1.01
CA VAL A 122 6.41 -9.03 -0.10
C VAL A 122 5.27 -9.93 -0.55
N PHE A 123 4.52 -10.49 0.41
CA PHE A 123 3.36 -11.32 0.10
C PHE A 123 2.28 -10.54 -0.67
N LEU A 124 1.98 -9.31 -0.24
CA LEU A 124 1.06 -8.42 -0.95
C LEU A 124 1.54 -8.06 -2.35
N LEU A 125 2.85 -7.83 -2.56
CA LEU A 125 3.41 -7.60 -3.89
C LEU A 125 3.12 -8.78 -4.83
N ILE A 126 3.36 -10.01 -4.38
CA ILE A 126 3.08 -11.22 -5.17
C ILE A 126 1.60 -11.31 -5.51
N LEU A 127 0.72 -11.06 -4.52
CA LEU A 127 -0.73 -11.10 -4.72
C LEU A 127 -1.22 -10.03 -5.69
N ILE A 128 -0.77 -8.79 -5.55
CA ILE A 128 -1.17 -7.68 -6.42
C ILE A 128 -0.70 -7.94 -7.85
N VAL A 129 0.57 -8.33 -8.05
CA VAL A 129 1.10 -8.66 -9.38
C VAL A 129 0.34 -9.84 -9.99
N GLY A 130 0.15 -10.93 -9.24
CA GLY A 130 -0.60 -12.09 -9.70
C GLY A 130 -2.04 -11.73 -10.09
N MET A 131 -2.69 -10.87 -9.29
CA MET A 131 -4.02 -10.36 -9.59
C MET A 131 -4.05 -9.48 -10.84
N THR A 132 -3.06 -8.63 -11.04
CA THR A 132 -2.93 -7.79 -12.25
C THR A 132 -2.74 -8.65 -13.49
N VAL A 133 -1.90 -9.69 -13.42
CA VAL A 133 -1.74 -10.65 -14.53
C VAL A 133 -3.05 -11.37 -14.82
N TRP A 134 -3.75 -11.87 -13.79
CA TRP A 134 -5.06 -12.50 -13.97
C TRP A 134 -6.09 -11.53 -14.56
N ARG A 135 -6.09 -10.27 -14.14
CA ARG A 135 -6.95 -9.23 -14.72
C ARG A 135 -6.62 -8.94 -16.18
N GLY A 136 -5.35 -8.89 -16.52
CA GLY A 136 -4.85 -8.71 -17.89
C GLY A 136 -5.25 -9.86 -18.79
N TYR A 137 -5.14 -11.11 -18.31
CA TYR A 137 -5.61 -12.29 -19.02
C TYR A 137 -7.12 -12.21 -19.32
N GLN A 138 -7.93 -11.82 -18.34
CA GLN A 138 -9.36 -11.59 -18.54
C GLN A 138 -9.64 -10.48 -19.55
N ARG A 139 -8.86 -9.39 -19.52
CA ARG A 139 -9.05 -8.23 -20.40
C ARG A 139 -8.68 -8.52 -21.85
N PHE A 140 -7.55 -9.17 -22.10
CA PHE A 140 -6.95 -9.24 -23.43
C PHE A 140 -7.15 -10.59 -24.13
N LEU A 141 -7.35 -11.68 -23.39
CA LEU A 141 -7.42 -13.03 -23.96
C LEU A 141 -8.74 -13.74 -23.72
N TRP A 142 -9.32 -13.65 -22.52
CA TRP A 142 -10.49 -14.47 -22.17
C TRP A 142 -11.83 -13.74 -22.32
N ARG A 143 -12.05 -12.64 -21.62
CA ARG A 143 -13.36 -11.97 -21.49
C ARG A 143 -13.44 -10.65 -22.27
N LYS A 144 -12.55 -10.45 -23.26
CA LYS A 144 -12.41 -9.20 -24.03
C LYS A 144 -13.71 -8.76 -24.72
N ASP A 145 -14.50 -9.71 -25.21
CA ASP A 145 -15.76 -9.46 -25.93
C ASP A 145 -17.01 -9.64 -25.05
N MET A 146 -16.83 -9.85 -23.74
CA MET A 146 -17.93 -10.12 -22.81
C MET A 146 -18.43 -8.82 -22.16
N ALA A 147 -19.75 -8.68 -22.03
CA ALA A 147 -20.36 -7.54 -21.34
C ALA A 147 -19.88 -7.40 -19.88
N ARG A 148 -19.61 -8.51 -19.18
CA ARG A 148 -18.89 -8.52 -17.91
C ARG A 148 -17.46 -8.98 -18.16
N GLN A 149 -16.51 -8.06 -18.09
CA GLN A 149 -15.11 -8.33 -18.42
C GLN A 149 -14.34 -9.04 -17.29
N VAL A 150 -14.92 -9.14 -16.08
CA VAL A 150 -14.31 -9.79 -14.91
C VAL A 150 -15.12 -10.98 -14.38
N GLN A 151 -14.44 -11.88 -13.68
CA GLN A 151 -15.01 -13.04 -12.98
C GLN A 151 -15.36 -12.71 -11.53
N TRP A 152 -16.34 -13.42 -10.98
CA TRP A 152 -16.67 -13.29 -9.55
C TRP A 152 -15.54 -13.75 -8.63
N SER A 153 -14.81 -14.80 -9.02
CA SER A 153 -13.64 -15.28 -8.27
C SER A 153 -12.53 -14.24 -8.22
N TYR A 154 -12.32 -13.49 -9.31
CA TYR A 154 -11.41 -12.35 -9.34
C TYR A 154 -11.83 -11.26 -8.35
N LEU A 155 -13.11 -10.89 -8.33
CA LEU A 155 -13.64 -9.89 -7.40
C LEU A 155 -13.51 -10.35 -5.94
N LEU A 156 -13.84 -11.61 -5.64
CA LEU A 156 -13.70 -12.19 -4.31
C LEU A 156 -12.23 -12.19 -3.86
N ALA A 157 -11.30 -12.58 -4.74
CA ALA A 157 -9.87 -12.51 -4.44
C ALA A 157 -9.43 -11.07 -4.14
N GLY A 158 -9.98 -10.07 -4.84
CA GLY A 158 -9.73 -8.65 -4.57
C GLY A 158 -10.18 -8.24 -3.19
N LEU A 159 -11.38 -8.63 -2.77
CA LEU A 159 -11.89 -8.38 -1.42
C LEU A 159 -11.03 -9.05 -0.34
N VAL A 160 -10.55 -10.28 -0.59
CA VAL A 160 -9.62 -10.95 0.33
C VAL A 160 -8.30 -10.20 0.43
N ILE A 161 -7.73 -9.75 -0.70
CA ILE A 161 -6.51 -8.94 -0.70
C ILE A 161 -6.72 -7.62 0.05
N LEU A 162 -7.88 -6.96 -0.09
CA LEU A 162 -8.21 -5.77 0.69
C LEU A 162 -8.23 -6.03 2.19
N LEU A 163 -8.72 -7.19 2.64
CA LEU A 163 -8.67 -7.58 4.05
C LEU A 163 -7.21 -7.78 4.52
N ILE A 164 -6.37 -8.42 3.71
CA ILE A 164 -4.94 -8.59 4.02
C ILE A 164 -4.24 -7.23 4.08
N MET A 165 -4.55 -6.33 3.15
CA MET A 165 -4.06 -4.95 3.13
C MET A 165 -4.48 -4.17 4.38
N PHE A 166 -5.70 -4.36 4.88
CA PHE A 166 -6.15 -3.76 6.15
C PHE A 166 -5.32 -4.24 7.34
N VAL A 167 -5.06 -5.56 7.43
CA VAL A 167 -4.22 -6.12 8.49
C VAL A 167 -2.79 -5.56 8.40
N GLN A 168 -2.22 -5.51 7.19
CA GLN A 168 -0.89 -4.98 6.96
C GLN A 168 -0.78 -3.47 7.20
N GLY A 169 -1.79 -2.70 6.80
CA GLY A 169 -1.88 -1.27 7.11
C GLY A 169 -1.94 -1.03 8.62
N THR A 170 -2.60 -1.91 9.36
CA THR A 170 -2.66 -1.83 10.83
C THR A 170 -1.31 -2.12 11.48
N LEU A 171 -0.57 -3.13 10.99
CA LEU A 171 0.82 -3.36 11.44
C LEU A 171 1.73 -2.16 11.13
N GLY A 172 1.60 -1.57 9.94
CA GLY A 172 2.30 -0.34 9.57
C GLY A 172 1.93 0.85 10.48
N ALA A 173 0.65 0.95 10.89
CA ALA A 173 0.21 1.96 11.84
C ALA A 173 0.86 1.78 13.23
N HIS A 174 1.05 0.54 13.71
CA HIS A 174 1.81 0.29 14.94
C HIS A 174 3.28 0.68 14.80
N LEU A 175 3.92 0.43 13.65
CA LEU A 175 5.30 0.87 13.39
C LEU A 175 5.45 2.39 13.55
N ILE A 176 4.50 3.15 13.02
CA ILE A 176 4.46 4.60 13.13
C ILE A 176 4.11 5.05 14.55
N ALA A 177 3.01 4.53 15.10
CA ALA A 177 2.40 5.06 16.31
C ALA A 177 3.02 4.53 17.60
N ASP A 178 3.58 3.32 17.60
CA ASP A 178 4.10 2.72 18.83
C ASP A 178 5.64 2.75 18.83
N PHE A 179 6.27 2.66 17.66
CA PHE A 179 7.73 2.46 17.57
C PHE A 179 8.48 3.61 16.90
N GLY A 180 7.78 4.62 16.38
CA GLY A 180 8.39 5.78 15.69
C GLY A 180 9.04 5.46 14.34
N VAL A 181 8.84 4.24 13.82
CA VAL A 181 9.34 3.80 12.51
C VAL A 181 8.49 4.42 11.42
N HIS A 182 9.11 4.91 10.35
CA HIS A 182 8.45 5.67 9.29
C HIS A 182 7.79 6.99 9.72
N ASN A 183 8.14 7.53 10.90
CA ASN A 183 7.76 8.88 11.34
C ASN A 183 8.91 9.56 12.07
N THR A 184 9.68 10.37 11.33
CA THR A 184 10.85 11.08 11.85
C THR A 184 10.55 11.89 13.11
N ALA A 185 9.48 12.68 13.11
CA ALA A 185 9.13 13.52 14.26
C ALA A 185 8.84 12.69 15.51
N LYS A 186 8.16 11.55 15.35
CA LYS A 186 7.87 10.65 16.46
C LYS A 186 9.12 9.92 16.97
N GLY A 187 10.05 9.57 16.08
CA GLY A 187 11.37 9.07 16.48
C GLY A 187 12.11 10.06 17.38
N LEU A 188 12.17 11.33 16.98
CA LEU A 188 12.80 12.41 17.75
C LEU A 188 12.16 12.60 19.13
N LEU A 189 10.82 12.55 19.21
CA LEU A 189 10.12 12.65 20.50
C LEU A 189 10.47 11.51 21.46
N HIS A 190 10.69 10.28 20.96
CA HIS A 190 11.14 9.16 21.80
C HIS A 190 12.58 9.34 22.30
N LEU A 191 13.42 10.05 21.53
CA LEU A 191 14.78 10.42 21.93
C LEU A 191 14.82 11.64 22.87
N GLY A 192 13.66 12.23 23.19
CA GLY A 192 13.56 13.44 24.01
C GLY A 192 13.97 14.72 23.26
N GLU A 193 14.02 14.68 21.93
CA GLU A 193 14.41 15.80 21.08
C GLU A 193 13.19 16.61 20.61
N ASP A 194 13.39 17.87 20.22
CA ASP A 194 12.32 18.75 19.69
C ASP A 194 12.30 18.73 18.14
N PRO A 195 11.28 18.10 17.51
CA PRO A 195 11.17 18.06 16.07
C PRO A 195 11.07 19.44 15.41
N ASN A 196 10.53 20.44 16.11
CA ASN A 196 10.36 21.79 15.55
C ASN A 196 11.70 22.52 15.39
N LEU A 197 12.75 22.09 16.08
CA LEU A 197 14.09 22.65 15.95
C LEU A 197 14.92 21.89 14.91
N LEU A 198 14.70 20.58 14.79
CA LEU A 198 15.55 19.66 14.02
C LEU A 198 15.04 19.37 12.60
N LEU A 199 13.75 19.59 12.32
CA LEU A 199 13.13 19.30 11.00
C LEU A 199 12.80 20.56 10.18
N LYS A 200 13.49 21.68 10.42
CA LYS A 200 13.29 22.94 9.68
C LYS A 200 13.90 22.94 8.28
#